data_AF-A0A2I0ALI9-F1
#
_entry.id   AF-A0A2I0ALI9-F1
#
_cell.length_a   1.000
_cell.length_b   1.000
_cell.length_c   1.000
_cell.angle_alpha   90.00
_cell.angle_beta   90.00
_cell.angle_gamma   90.00
#
_symmetry.space_group_name_H-M   'P 1'
#
loop_
_entity.id
_entity.type
_entity.pdbx_description
1 polymer ?
#
loop_
_entity_poly.entity_id
_entity_poly.type
_entity_poly.pdbx_seq_one_letter_code
_entity_poly.pdbx_strand_id
1 'polypeptide(L)' 'MHEYPLSIVDHFGFRKFVNGLQPLFKMVTRNTIKSDIFKIYELEKDKTIFILEYFSYRISLTTDM' A
#
# COMPACT_ATOMS: atom_id res chain seq x y z
N MET A 1 -9.69 10.44 -5.23
CA MET A 1 -8.23 10.49 -5.06
C MET A 1 -7.60 10.14 -6.41
N HIS A 2 -6.48 10.73 -6.83
CA HIS A 2 -6.07 10.83 -8.25
C HIS A 2 -5.61 9.53 -8.98
N GLU A 3 -5.77 8.34 -8.38
CA GLU A 3 -5.45 7.03 -9.00
C GLU A 3 -4.07 6.94 -9.68
N TYR A 4 -3.08 7.68 -9.19
CA TYR A 4 -1.76 7.70 -9.82
C TYR A 4 -1.09 6.32 -9.74
N PRO A 5 -0.45 5.86 -10.83
CA PRO A 5 0.27 4.61 -10.82
C PRO A 5 1.51 4.70 -9.93
N LEU A 6 1.96 3.55 -9.39
CA LEU A 6 3.18 3.48 -8.58
C LEU A 6 4.44 3.98 -9.30
N SER A 7 4.43 4.01 -10.64
CA SER A 7 5.51 4.57 -11.46
C SER A 7 5.67 6.08 -11.33
N ILE A 8 4.74 6.79 -10.65
CA ILE A 8 4.85 8.23 -10.41
C ILE A 8 6.15 8.62 -9.71
N VAL A 9 6.70 7.73 -8.88
CA VAL A 9 7.95 7.99 -8.14
C VAL A 9 9.18 8.04 -9.04
N ASP A 10 9.09 7.54 -10.26
CA ASP A 10 10.15 7.62 -11.25
C ASP A 10 10.02 8.86 -12.15
N HIS A 11 8.89 9.56 -12.09
CA HIS A 11 8.67 10.76 -12.88
C HIS A 11 9.58 11.91 -12.43
N PHE A 12 10.33 12.50 -13.38
CA PHE A 12 11.30 13.56 -13.10
C PHE A 12 10.65 14.77 -12.39
N GLY A 13 9.49 15.22 -12.88
CA GLY A 13 8.78 16.36 -12.28
C GLY A 13 8.35 16.08 -10.83
N PHE A 14 7.95 14.84 -10.53
CA PHE A 14 7.58 14.43 -9.19
C PHE A 14 8.80 14.38 -8.26
N ARG A 15 9.92 13.84 -8.76
CA ARG A 15 11.21 13.86 -8.02
C ARG A 15 11.68 15.27 -7.71
N LYS A 16 11.62 16.17 -8.70
CA LYS A 16 11.98 17.58 -8.50
C LYS A 16 11.06 18.27 -7.48
N PHE A 17 9.76 18.01 -7.54
CA PHE A 17 8.78 18.53 -6.59
C PHE A 17 9.07 18.08 -5.16
N VAL A 18 9.21 16.76 -4.92
CA VAL A 18 9.50 16.23 -3.58
C VAL A 18 10.85 16.72 -3.05
N ASN A 19 11.87 16.80 -3.90
CA ASN A 19 13.17 17.36 -3.50
C ASN A 19 13.08 18.85 -3.11
N GLY A 20 12.18 19.60 -3.74
CA GLY A 20 11.88 20.98 -3.35
C GLY A 20 11.18 21.10 -1.99
N LEU A 21 10.41 20.08 -1.60
CA LEU A 21 9.74 20.04 -0.28
C LEU A 21 10.67 19.60 0.84
N GLN A 22 11.45 18.53 0.61
CA GLN A 22 12.40 18.01 1.58
C GLN A 22 13.63 17.44 0.86
N PRO A 23 14.73 18.23 0.77
CA PRO A 23 15.95 17.82 0.08
C PRO A 23 16.64 16.58 0.67
N LEU A 24 16.42 16.27 1.95
CA LEU A 24 17.00 15.10 2.61
C LEU A 24 16.15 13.83 2.44
N PHE A 25 14.98 13.93 1.80
CA PHE A 25 14.13 12.79 1.57
C PHE A 25 14.73 11.88 0.49
N LYS A 26 15.03 10.65 0.87
CA LYS A 26 15.51 9.64 -0.07
C LYS A 26 14.34 9.10 -0.87
N MET A 27 14.34 9.40 -2.17
CA MET A 27 13.34 8.82 -3.08
C MET A 27 13.40 7.29 -3.08
N VAL A 28 12.26 6.69 -2.83
CA VAL A 28 12.07 5.23 -2.88
C VAL A 28 11.85 4.78 -4.33
N THR A 29 12.10 3.50 -4.58
CA THR A 29 11.82 2.89 -5.89
C THR A 29 10.39 2.38 -5.96
N ARG A 30 9.88 2.19 -7.18
CA ARG A 30 8.61 1.47 -7.39
C ARG A 30 8.59 0.10 -6.71
N ASN A 31 9.72 -0.63 -6.71
CA ASN A 31 9.82 -1.94 -6.08
C ASN A 31 9.72 -1.87 -4.56
N THR A 32 10.32 -0.83 -3.96
CA THR A 32 10.21 -0.59 -2.51
C THR A 32 8.75 -0.35 -2.13
N ILE A 33 8.06 0.53 -2.84
CA ILE A 33 6.64 0.83 -2.58
C ILE A 33 5.78 -0.43 -2.76
N LYS A 34 6.01 -1.19 -3.83
CA LYS A 34 5.32 -2.46 -4.06
C LYS A 34 5.54 -3.42 -2.89
N SER A 35 6.79 -3.59 -2.45
CA SER A 35 7.12 -4.46 -1.32
C SER A 35 6.42 -4.02 -0.04
N ASP A 36 6.39 -2.72 0.24
CA ASP A 36 5.75 -2.19 1.46
C ASP A 36 4.23 -2.34 1.41
N ILE A 37 3.59 -2.17 0.25
CA ILE A 37 2.16 -2.50 0.06
C ILE A 37 1.90 -3.97 0.41
N PHE A 38 2.72 -4.90 -0.11
CA PHE A 38 2.55 -6.32 0.18
C PHE A 38 2.75 -6.63 1.66
N LYS A 39 3.72 -6.01 2.33
CA LYS A 39 3.91 -6.19 3.78
C LYS A 39 2.70 -5.73 4.58
N ILE A 40 2.14 -4.57 4.24
CA ILE A 40 0.93 -4.06 4.90
C ILE A 40 -0.23 -5.03 4.66
N TYR A 41 -0.43 -5.48 3.42
CA TYR A 41 -1.46 -6.45 3.08
C TYR A 41 -1.33 -7.74 3.88
N GLU A 42 -0.15 -8.36 3.92
CA GLU A 42 0.09 -9.60 4.65
C GLU A 42 -0.18 -9.43 6.15
N LEU A 43 0.28 -8.32 6.73
CA LEU A 43 0.06 -8.00 8.14
C LEU A 43 -1.43 -7.84 8.47
N GLU A 44 -2.20 -7.14 7.64
CA GLU A 44 -3.64 -6.97 7.86
C GLU A 44 -4.43 -8.26 7.56
N LYS A 45 -3.98 -9.06 6.59
CA LYS A 45 -4.53 -10.39 6.30
C LYS A 45 -4.38 -11.30 7.52
N ASP A 46 -3.20 -11.36 8.12
CA ASP A 46 -2.94 -12.20 9.30
C ASP A 46 -3.80 -11.79 10.49
N LYS A 47 -3.93 -10.48 10.74
CA LYS A 47 -4.86 -9.95 11.76
C LYS A 47 -6.31 -10.34 11.47
N THR A 48 -6.73 -10.27 10.21
CA THR A 48 -8.10 -10.61 9.80
C THR A 48 -8.35 -12.10 9.98
N ILE A 49 -7.43 -12.98 9.57
CA ILE A 49 -7.51 -14.42 9.78
C ILE A 49 -7.61 -14.72 11.28
N PHE A 50 -6.76 -14.12 12.10
CA PHE A 50 -6.82 -14.26 13.54
C PHE A 50 -8.23 -13.93 14.07
N ILE A 51 -8.79 -12.78 13.71
CA ILE A 51 -10.15 -12.41 14.15
C ILE A 51 -11.20 -13.43 13.70
N LEU A 52 -11.09 -13.94 12.46
CA LEU A 52 -12.02 -14.92 11.92
C LEU A 52 -11.93 -16.28 12.62
N GLU A 53 -10.74 -16.71 13.06
CA GLU A 53 -10.55 -17.97 13.79
C GLU A 53 -11.25 -17.97 15.16
N TYR A 54 -11.27 -16.83 15.86
CA TYR A 54 -11.96 -16.70 17.15
C TYR A 54 -13.44 -16.31 17.03
N PHE A 55 -13.94 -16.11 15.81
CA PHE A 55 -15.31 -15.66 15.59
C PHE A 55 -16.31 -16.82 15.70
N SER A 56 -17.19 -16.78 16.70
CA SER A 56 -18.12 -17.87 17.00
C SER A 56 -19.50 -17.74 16.30
N TYR A 57 -19.69 -16.75 15.43
CA TYR A 57 -20.97 -16.49 14.76
C TYR A 57 -20.90 -16.76 13.25
N ARG A 58 -22.05 -16.66 12.57
CA ARG A 58 -22.14 -16.85 11.12
C ARG A 58 -21.56 -15.64 10.38
N ILE A 59 -20.81 -15.91 9.31
CA ILE A 59 -20.22 -14.89 8.43
C ILE A 59 -20.87 -15.03 7.05
N SER A 60 -21.31 -13.92 6.46
CA SER A 60 -21.78 -13.86 5.07
C SER A 60 -20.69 -13.26 4.19
N LEU A 61 -20.28 -13.97 3.14
CA LEU A 61 -19.33 -13.49 2.14
C LEU A 61 -20.11 -13.04 0.90
N THR A 62 -19.92 -11.79 0.48
CA THR A 62 -20.47 -11.25 -0.77
C THR A 62 -19.31 -10.86 -1.67
N THR A 63 -19.35 -11.30 -2.93
CA THR A 63 -18.39 -10.86 -3.95
C THR A 63 -19.16 -10.09 -5.02
N ASP A 64 -18.60 -8.97 -5.44
CA ASP A 64 -18.98 -8.33 -6.70
C ASP A 64 -18.20 -9.02 -7.82
N MET A 65 -18.78 -9.11 -9.02
CA MET A 65 -18.13 -9.72 -10.20
C MET A 65 -17.74 -8.65 -11.21
#